data_AF-A0A8H9W7H7-F1
#
_entry.id   AF-A0A8H9W7H7-F1
#
_cell.length_a   1.000
_cell.length_b   1.000
_cell.length_c   1.000
_cell.angle_alpha   90.00
_cell.angle_beta   90.00
_cell.angle_gamma   90.00
#
_symmetry.space_group_name_H-M   'P 1'
#
loop_
_entity.id
_entity.type
_entity.pdbx_description
1 polymer ?
#
loop_
_entity_poly.entity_id
_entity_poly.type
_entity_poly.pdbx_seq_one_letter_code
_entity_poly.pdbx_strand_id
1 'polypeptide(L)'
;MFTFFSSQLDELKHLKVRKRQDVIALSLSMLSPTDKVLLRIIKLLLLSPLFLIFTVFEGWILIPFLILGGLCYPLLTTPIEINFAKKHLSDALKQLNQGV
;
A
#
# COMPACT_ATOMS: atom_id res chain seq x y z
N MET A 1 4.64 -5.21 14.24
CA MET A 1 3.40 -5.93 13.86
C MET A 1 3.01 -5.53 12.45
N PHE A 2 2.97 -6.49 11.51
CA PHE A 2 2.51 -6.25 10.14
C PHE A 2 1.04 -5.86 10.16
N THR A 3 0.70 -4.71 9.59
CA THR A 3 -0.67 -4.21 9.55
C THR A 3 -1.17 -4.25 8.12
N PHE A 4 -2.19 -5.06 7.88
CA PHE A 4 -2.80 -5.26 6.57
C PHE A 4 -3.80 -4.16 6.22
N PHE A 5 -4.40 -3.54 7.23
CA PHE A 5 -5.44 -2.54 7.05
C PHE A 5 -5.15 -1.29 7.88
N SER A 6 -5.57 -0.13 7.36
CA SER A 6 -5.50 1.15 8.06
C SER A 6 -6.30 1.15 9.38
N SER A 7 -7.28 0.25 9.51
CA SER A 7 -8.05 0.07 10.75
C SER A 7 -7.30 -0.63 11.88
N GLN A 8 -6.16 -1.26 11.60
CA GLN A 8 -5.30 -1.88 12.61
C GLN A 8 -4.31 -0.88 13.21
N LEU A 9 -4.27 0.35 12.69
CA LEU A 9 -3.46 1.43 13.26
C LEU A 9 -4.25 2.07 14.40
N ASP A 10 -3.86 1.77 15.64
CA ASP A 10 -4.52 2.30 16.84
C ASP A 10 -4.56 3.83 16.83
N GLU A 11 -3.48 4.47 16.35
CA GLU A 11 -3.37 5.92 16.18
C GLU A 11 -4.44 6.53 15.28
N LEU A 12 -5.00 5.78 14.32
CA LEU A 12 -6.01 6.27 13.38
C LEU A 12 -7.43 5.80 13.68
N LYS A 13 -7.65 4.98 14.72
CA LYS A 13 -8.98 4.42 15.03
C LYS A 13 -10.06 5.48 15.25
N HIS A 14 -9.68 6.65 15.78
CA HIS A 14 -10.60 7.77 16.03
C HIS A 14 -11.04 8.50 14.74
N LEU A 15 -10.32 8.34 13.63
CA LEU A 15 -10.62 9.01 12.36
C LEU A 15 -11.58 8.19 11.49
N LYS A 16 -12.42 8.89 10.70
CA LYS A 16 -13.22 8.26 9.63
C LYS A 16 -12.32 7.68 8.55
N VAL A 17 -12.76 6.59 7.88
CA VAL A 17 -11.98 5.85 6.87
C VAL A 17 -11.33 6.78 5.82
N ARG A 18 -12.07 7.78 5.32
CA ARG A 18 -11.54 8.75 4.34
C ARG A 18 -10.33 9.53 4.89
N LYS A 19 -10.45 10.10 6.08
CA LYS A 19 -9.36 10.82 6.76
C LYS A 19 -8.18 9.91 7.06
N ARG A 20 -8.41 8.63 7.36
CA ARG A 20 -7.30 7.66 7.53
C ARG A 20 -6.48 7.52 6.25
N GLN A 21 -7.14 7.43 5.10
CA GLN A 21 -6.46 7.35 3.82
C GLN A 21 -5.71 8.65 3.49
N ASP A 22 -6.29 9.82 3.82
CA ASP A 22 -5.62 11.11 3.65
C ASP A 22 -4.31 11.20 4.47
N VAL A 23 -4.34 10.78 5.75
CA VAL A 23 -3.14 10.74 6.60
C VAL A 23 -2.10 9.76 6.06
N ILE A 24 -2.52 8.58 5.60
CA ILE A 24 -1.59 7.59 5.04
C ILE A 24 -0.94 8.15 3.77
N ALA A 25 -1.71 8.76 2.88
CA ALA A 25 -1.19 9.39 1.66
C ALA A 25 -0.21 10.52 1.98
N LEU A 26 -0.53 11.38 2.94
CA LEU A 26 0.35 12.44 3.42
C LEU A 26 1.65 11.85 3.98
N SER A 27 1.54 10.84 4.83
CA SER A 27 2.70 10.16 5.41
C SER A 27 3.62 9.52 4.36
N LEU A 28 3.04 8.87 3.34
CA LEU A 28 3.81 8.33 2.22
C LEU A 28 4.49 9.42 1.38
N SER A 29 3.89 10.61 1.30
CA SER A 29 4.50 11.75 0.60
C SER A 29 5.77 12.25 1.30
N MET A 30 5.84 12.10 2.63
CA MET A 30 6.96 12.49 3.49
C MET A 30 8.14 11.51 3.44
N LEU A 31 7.98 10.34 2.79
CA LEU A 31 9.07 9.38 2.61
C LEU A 31 10.25 10.01 1.85
N SER A 32 11.45 9.65 2.28
CA SER A 32 12.68 10.01 1.58
C SER A 32 12.69 9.45 0.15
N PRO A 33 13.46 10.04 -0.79
CA PRO A 33 13.60 9.50 -2.15
C PRO A 33 14.02 8.03 -2.17
N THR A 34 14.95 7.64 -1.30
CA THR A 34 15.43 6.26 -1.16
C THR A 34 14.31 5.31 -0.71
N ASP A 35 13.52 5.71 0.29
CA ASP A 35 12.39 4.91 0.78
C ASP A 35 11.32 4.74 -0.31
N LYS A 36 11.06 5.77 -1.12
CA LYS A 36 10.12 5.70 -2.25
C LYS A 36 10.59 4.73 -3.34
N VAL A 37 11.89 4.72 -3.63
CA VAL A 37 12.49 3.76 -4.58
C VAL A 37 12.36 2.34 -4.03
N LEU A 38 12.71 2.14 -2.75
CA LEU A 38 12.60 0.83 -2.09
C LEU A 38 11.15 0.31 -2.11
N LEU A 39 10.18 1.17 -1.78
CA LEU A 39 8.75 0.83 -1.84
C LEU A 39 8.34 0.37 -3.24
N ARG A 40 8.80 1.05 -4.30
CA ARG A 40 8.51 0.67 -5.69
C ARG A 40 9.17 -0.66 -6.07
N ILE A 41 10.41 -0.89 -5.67
CA ILE A 41 11.11 -2.16 -5.91
C ILE A 41 10.39 -3.32 -5.25
N ILE A 42 9.97 -3.18 -3.98
CA ILE A 42 9.25 -4.22 -3.26
C ILE A 42 7.90 -4.52 -3.96
N LYS A 43 7.16 -3.48 -4.38
CA LYS A 43 5.90 -3.65 -5.13
C LYS A 43 6.12 -4.41 -6.45
N LEU A 44 7.18 -4.06 -7.19
CA LEU A 44 7.53 -4.76 -8.43
C LEU A 44 7.92 -6.22 -8.17
N LEU A 45 8.68 -6.49 -7.11
CA LEU A 45 9.07 -7.85 -6.74
C LEU A 45 7.86 -8.72 -6.40
N LEU A 46 6.86 -8.16 -5.70
CA LEU A 46 5.59 -8.83 -5.41
C LEU A 46 4.73 -9.07 -6.64
N LEU A 47 4.80 -8.17 -7.62
CA LEU A 47 4.04 -8.30 -8.87
C LEU A 47 4.74 -9.22 -9.87
N SER A 48 6.05 -9.40 -9.76
CA SER A 48 6.86 -10.29 -10.60
C SER A 48 6.28 -11.71 -10.75
N PRO A 49 5.91 -12.45 -9.68
CA PRO A 49 5.31 -13.77 -9.84
C PRO A 49 3.98 -13.76 -10.59
N LEU A 50 3.20 -12.67 -10.50
CA LEU A 50 1.99 -12.53 -11.30
C LEU A 50 2.31 -12.43 -12.79
N PHE A 51 3.38 -11.73 -13.16
CA PHE A 51 3.81 -11.66 -14.56
C PHE A 51 4.41 -12.98 -15.05
N LEU A 52 5.07 -13.76 -14.19
CA LEU A 52 5.61 -15.08 -14.55
C LEU A 52 4.51 -16.10 -14.89
N ILE A 53 3.31 -15.97 -14.32
CA ILE A 53 2.16 -16.81 -14.71
C ILE A 53 1.88 -16.68 -16.21
N PHE A 54 2.15 -15.52 -16.82
CA PHE A 54 1.92 -15.31 -18.25
C PHE A 54 2.90 -16.08 -19.14
N THR A 55 3.99 -16.63 -18.61
CA THR A 55 4.90 -17.48 -19.39
C THR A 55 4.49 -18.95 -19.38
N VAL A 56 3.58 -19.33 -18.48
CA VAL A 56 3.15 -20.73 -18.30
C VAL A 56 1.80 -20.98 -18.94
N PHE A 57 0.91 -19.99 -18.91
CA PHE A 57 -0.44 -20.10 -19.45
C PHE A 57 -0.57 -19.29 -20.75
N GLU A 58 -1.32 -19.83 -21.71
CA GLU A 58 -1.55 -19.18 -23.00
C GLU A 58 -3.05 -19.10 -23.32
N GLY A 59 -3.43 -18.14 -24.17
CA GLY A 59 -4.81 -17.98 -24.64
C GLY A 59 -5.78 -17.43 -23.59
N TRP A 60 -7.07 -17.70 -23.77
CA TRP A 60 -8.16 -17.09 -22.99
C TRP A 60 -8.17 -17.46 -21.50
N ILE A 61 -7.49 -18.54 -21.10
CA ILE A 61 -7.39 -18.96 -19.70
C ILE A 61 -6.63 -17.94 -18.82
N LEU A 62 -5.86 -17.04 -19.44
CA LEU A 62 -5.12 -15.97 -18.77
C LEU A 62 -6.03 -14.93 -18.10
N ILE A 63 -7.24 -14.72 -18.65
CA ILE A 63 -8.17 -13.67 -18.20
C ILE A 63 -8.56 -13.87 -16.72
N PRO A 64 -9.00 -15.06 -16.28
CA PRO A 64 -9.22 -15.34 -14.86
C PRO A 64 -8.01 -15.01 -13.97
N PHE A 65 -6.79 -15.35 -14.40
CA PHE A 65 -5.57 -15.06 -13.63
C PHE A 65 -5.25 -13.56 -13.58
N LEU A 66 -5.51 -12.82 -14.65
CA LEU A 66 -5.39 -11.35 -14.69
C LEU A 66 -6.36 -10.69 -13.71
N ILE A 67 -7.62 -11.12 -13.69
CA ILE A 67 -8.62 -10.62 -12.76
C ILE A 67 -8.19 -10.93 -11.32
N LEU A 68 -7.79 -12.17 -11.05
CA LEU A 68 -7.32 -12.58 -9.73
C LEU A 68 -6.10 -11.77 -9.29
N GLY A 69 -5.13 -11.58 -10.19
CA GLY A 69 -3.96 -10.74 -9.94
C GLY A 69 -4.30 -9.29 -9.62
N GLY A 70 -5.24 -8.70 -10.37
CA GLY A 70 -5.74 -7.35 -10.12
C GLY A 70 -6.43 -7.22 -8.76
N LEU A 71 -7.21 -8.22 -8.35
CA LEU A 71 -7.85 -8.25 -7.03
C LEU A 71 -6.84 -8.47 -5.90
N CYS A 72 -5.81 -9.29 -6.12
CA CYS A 72 -4.74 -9.53 -5.17
C CYS A 72 -3.77 -8.34 -5.06
N TYR A 73 -3.69 -7.47 -6.06
CA TYR A 73 -2.75 -6.35 -6.07
C TYR A 73 -2.85 -5.47 -4.82
N PRO A 74 -4.02 -4.88 -4.48
CA PRO A 74 -4.14 -4.09 -3.25
C PRO A 74 -3.86 -4.91 -1.99
N LEU A 75 -4.23 -6.18 -1.95
CA LEU A 75 -4.00 -7.05 -0.78
C LEU A 75 -2.51 -7.24 -0.48
N LEU A 76 -1.67 -7.26 -1.52
CA LEU A 76 -0.22 -7.42 -1.39
C LEU A 76 0.50 -6.07 -1.20
N THR A 77 0.08 -5.01 -1.89
CA THR A 77 0.80 -3.72 -1.86
C THR A 77 0.41 -2.84 -0.68
N THR A 78 -0.87 -2.82 -0.30
CA THR A 78 -1.40 -2.01 0.81
C THR A 78 -0.70 -2.26 2.16
N PRO A 79 -0.44 -3.50 2.61
CA PRO A 79 0.28 -3.72 3.87
C PRO A 79 1.67 -3.10 3.89
N ILE A 80 2.37 -3.12 2.75
CA ILE A 80 3.72 -2.54 2.65
C ILE A 80 3.63 -1.03 2.70
N GLU A 81 2.71 -0.43 1.95
CA GLU A 81 2.47 1.00 2.00
C GLU A 81 2.16 1.46 3.43
N ILE A 82 1.25 0.77 4.12
CA ILE A 82 0.92 1.06 5.51
C ILE A 82 2.17 0.94 6.40
N ASN A 83 3.00 -0.08 6.21
CA ASN A 83 4.20 -0.25 7.02
C ASN A 83 5.23 0.87 6.81
N PHE A 84 5.36 1.38 5.57
CA PHE A 84 6.20 2.55 5.29
C PHE A 84 5.58 3.84 5.83
N ALA A 85 4.25 4.00 5.72
CA ALA A 85 3.53 5.14 6.27
C ALA A 85 3.66 5.23 7.80
N LYS A 86 3.81 4.12 8.52
CA LYS A 86 4.07 4.18 9.98
C LYS A 86 5.25 5.07 10.37
N LYS A 87 6.27 5.17 9.50
CA LYS A 87 7.51 5.93 9.76
C LYS A 87 7.25 7.44 9.96
N HIS A 88 6.25 7.99 9.29
CA HIS A 88 5.90 9.42 9.35
C HIS A 88 4.43 9.63 9.72
N LEU A 89 3.80 8.64 10.37
CA LEU A 89 2.35 8.65 10.61
C LEU A 89 1.96 9.74 11.60
N SER A 90 2.71 9.85 12.70
CA SER A 90 2.46 10.82 13.76
C SER A 90 2.71 12.26 13.31
N ASP A 91 3.71 12.48 12.44
CA ASP A 91 3.98 13.79 11.84
C ASP A 91 2.89 14.20 10.86
N ALA A 92 2.45 13.27 9.99
CA ALA A 92 1.32 13.49 9.09
C ALA A 92 0.01 13.77 9.85
N LEU A 93 -0.23 13.10 10.98
CA LEU A 93 -1.37 13.34 11.87
C LEU A 93 -1.35 14.75 12.46
N LYS A 94 -0.18 15.22 12.94
CA LYS A 94 -0.02 16.59 13.44
C LYS A 94 -0.30 17.61 12.34
N GLN A 95 0.25 17.39 11.15
CA GLN A 95 0.05 18.29 10.01
C GLN A 95 -1.41 18.34 9.54
N LEU A 96 -2.14 17.21 9.57
CA LEU A 96 -3.57 17.19 9.28
C LEU A 96 -4.39 17.97 10.31
N ASN A 97 -4.02 17.90 11.59
CA ASN A 97 -4.70 18.61 12.68
C ASN A 97 -4.35 20.10 12.74
N GLN A 98 -3.18 20.51 12.24
CA GLN A 98 -2.75 21.90 12.12
C GLN A 98 -3.28 22.60 10.85
N GLY A 99 -3.81 21.84 9.89
CA GLY A 99 -4.29 22.31 8.59
C GLY A 99 -5.82 22.44 8.47
N VAL A 100 -6.51 22.79 9.55
CA VAL A 100 -7.92 23.23 9.54
C VAL A 100 -8.02 24.61 10.14
#